data_AF-A0A537DW04-F1
#
_entry.id   AF-A0A537DW04-F1
#
_cell.length_a   1.000
_cell.length_b   1.000
_cell.length_c   1.000
_cell.angle_alpha   90.00
_cell.angle_beta   90.00
_cell.angle_gamma   90.00
#
_symmetry.space_group_name_H-M   'P 1'
#
loop_
_entity.id
_entity.type
_entity.pdbx_description
1 polymer ?
#
loop_
_entity_poly.entity_id
_entity_poly.type
_entity_poly.pdbx_seq_one_letter_code
_entity_poly.pdbx_strand_id
1 'polypeptide(L)'
;MILGSHRNLLDRRPIAYPIRFQRHSTQVKPFSGSGFAVVFEDNDQSGFLYVTDERSEKVLDALHLYDVNDDARPRSGDQLFIIWNPELEKAGLFYKNLFLAVVDFKNQTACCRSGYPPRTGEWCKSSHEWNDQMTAGLE
;
A
#
# COMPACT_ATOMS: atom_id res chain seq x y z
N MET A 1 20.45 21.65 5.08
CA MET A 1 19.66 22.26 3.98
C MET A 1 19.39 21.14 2.99
N ILE A 2 18.27 20.41 3.14
CA ILE A 2 17.94 19.30 2.25
C ILE A 2 17.05 19.88 1.15
N LEU A 3 17.52 19.81 -0.08
CA LEU A 3 16.78 20.20 -1.28
C LEU A 3 15.51 19.36 -1.38
N GLY A 4 14.38 19.95 -0.99
CA GLY A 4 13.07 19.44 -1.36
C GLY A 4 12.97 19.48 -2.88
N SER A 5 12.87 18.30 -3.51
CA SER A 5 12.59 18.17 -4.93
C SER A 5 11.27 18.88 -5.23
N HIS A 6 11.33 20.08 -5.80
CA HIS A 6 10.16 20.78 -6.33
C HIS A 6 9.58 19.96 -7.48
N ARG A 7 8.55 19.17 -7.20
CA ARG A 7 7.81 18.41 -8.22
C ARG A 7 6.98 19.39 -9.04
N ASN A 8 6.96 19.22 -10.37
CA ASN A 8 6.06 19.95 -11.24
C ASN A 8 4.63 19.53 -10.91
N LEU A 9 3.79 20.48 -10.46
CA LEU A 9 2.40 20.24 -10.07
C LEU A 9 1.51 19.74 -11.22
N LEU A 10 2.01 19.78 -12.46
CA LEU A 10 1.34 19.24 -13.65
C LEU A 10 1.73 17.78 -13.97
N ASP A 11 2.71 17.20 -13.27
CA ASP A 11 3.11 15.80 -13.49
C ASP A 11 2.07 14.86 -12.89
N ARG A 12 1.17 14.38 -13.75
CA ARG A 12 0.09 13.45 -13.41
C ARG A 12 0.52 11.98 -13.42
N ARG A 13 1.81 11.67 -13.29
CA ARG A 13 2.27 10.28 -13.19
C ARG A 13 2.25 9.79 -11.75
N PRO A 14 1.91 8.50 -11.52
CA PRO A 14 2.04 7.88 -10.21
C PRO A 14 3.46 8.02 -9.65
N ILE A 15 3.57 8.08 -8.32
CA ILE A 15 4.83 8.10 -7.61
C ILE A 15 5.12 6.70 -7.09
N ALA A 16 6.23 6.10 -7.53
CA ALA A 16 6.66 4.80 -7.05
C ALA A 16 7.81 4.94 -6.04
N TYR A 17 7.62 4.39 -4.84
CA TYR A 17 8.64 4.29 -3.80
C TYR A 17 9.19 2.87 -3.77
N PRO A 18 10.44 2.63 -4.24
CA PRO A 18 11.01 1.29 -4.24
C PRO A 18 11.30 0.83 -2.80
N ILE A 19 11.02 -0.44 -2.54
CA ILE A 19 11.35 -1.16 -1.31
C ILE A 19 12.21 -2.35 -1.71
N ARG A 20 13.40 -2.45 -1.11
CA ARG A 20 14.20 -3.68 -1.17
C ARG A 20 13.72 -4.59 -0.05
N PHE A 21 13.05 -5.68 -0.41
CA PHE A 21 12.43 -6.57 0.57
C PHE A 21 13.47 -7.22 1.47
N GLN A 22 13.18 -7.19 2.76
CA GLN A 22 13.87 -7.94 3.80
C GLN A 22 12.81 -8.57 4.70
N ARG A 23 13.12 -9.75 5.21
CA ARG A 23 12.30 -10.42 6.21
C ARG A 23 12.30 -9.62 7.50
N HIS A 24 11.20 -9.70 8.26
CA HIS A 24 11.07 -8.98 9.52
C HIS A 24 11.26 -7.46 9.35
N SER A 25 10.51 -6.85 8.43
CA SER A 25 10.68 -5.43 8.10
C SER A 25 9.37 -4.68 8.04
N THR A 26 9.44 -3.41 8.44
CA THR A 26 8.33 -2.47 8.38
C THR A 26 8.76 -1.27 7.54
N GLN A 27 7.95 -0.90 6.55
CA GLN A 27 8.20 0.21 5.63
C GLN A 27 7.00 1.15 5.63
N VAL A 28 7.19 2.31 6.24
CA VAL A 28 6.18 3.38 6.30
C VAL A 28 6.35 4.31 5.09
N LYS A 29 5.25 4.60 4.41
CA LYS A 29 5.19 5.64 3.37
C LYS A 29 4.01 6.57 3.64
N PRO A 30 4.25 7.67 4.37
CA PRO A 30 3.28 8.74 4.47
C PRO A 30 3.23 9.48 3.14
N PHE A 31 2.09 10.12 2.88
CA PHE A 31 2.06 11.19 1.91
C PHE A 31 1.70 12.50 2.59
N SER A 32 2.68 13.39 2.74
CA SER A 32 2.45 14.61 3.51
C SER A 32 1.35 15.47 2.95
N GLY A 33 0.36 15.78 3.79
CA GLY A 33 -0.82 16.56 3.41
C GLY A 33 -2.01 15.73 2.92
N SER A 34 -1.89 14.41 2.78
CA SER A 34 -3.06 13.54 2.54
C SER A 34 -3.82 13.21 3.82
N GLY A 35 -3.18 13.34 5.00
CA GLY A 35 -3.73 12.88 6.27
C GLY A 35 -3.57 11.37 6.51
N PHE A 36 -2.98 10.64 5.56
CA PHE A 36 -2.86 9.19 5.59
C PHE A 36 -1.46 8.68 5.27
N ALA A 37 -1.20 7.45 5.65
CA ALA A 37 -0.04 6.68 5.24
C ALA A 37 -0.43 5.23 4.92
N VAL A 38 0.47 4.53 4.23
CA VAL A 38 0.46 3.07 4.18
C VAL A 38 1.71 2.52 4.85
N VAL A 39 1.55 1.38 5.51
CA VAL A 39 2.65 0.65 6.15
C VAL A 39 2.68 -0.76 5.59
N PHE A 40 3.78 -1.12 4.92
CA PHE A 40 4.05 -2.50 4.58
C PHE A 40 4.82 -3.17 5.71
N GLU A 41 4.35 -4.33 6.17
CA GLU A 41 5.00 -5.11 7.22
C GLU A 41 5.14 -6.57 6.78
N ASP A 42 6.33 -7.14 7.00
CA ASP A 42 6.56 -8.57 7.02
C ASP A 42 6.97 -8.96 8.44
N ASN A 43 6.19 -9.84 9.08
CA ASN A 43 6.40 -10.24 10.48
C ASN A 43 6.98 -11.65 10.63
N ASP A 44 7.68 -12.13 9.62
CA ASP A 44 8.14 -13.51 9.42
C ASP A 44 7.07 -14.59 9.21
N GLN A 45 5.79 -14.32 9.45
CA GLN A 45 4.74 -15.30 9.19
C GLN A 45 3.86 -14.89 8.02
N SER A 46 3.53 -13.61 7.94
CA SER A 46 2.67 -13.06 6.91
C SER A 46 3.14 -11.65 6.54
N GLY A 47 2.73 -11.21 5.35
CA GLY A 47 2.85 -9.84 4.88
C GLY A 47 1.54 -9.10 4.99
N PHE A 48 1.58 -7.86 5.48
CA PHE A 48 0.43 -6.98 5.59
C PHE A 48 0.69 -5.62 4.94
N LEU A 49 -0.38 -5.03 4.42
CA LEU A 49 -0.43 -3.60 4.13
C LEU A 49 -1.45 -2.96 5.08
N TYR A 50 -1.00 -2.05 5.94
CA TYR A 50 -1.87 -1.30 6.83
C TYR A 50 -2.18 0.07 6.24
N VAL A 51 -3.43 0.50 6.43
CA VAL A 51 -3.89 1.87 6.23
C VAL A 51 -3.79 2.56 7.57
N THR A 52 -3.13 3.71 7.63
CA THR A 52 -2.98 4.46 8.88
C THR A 52 -3.26 5.94 8.69
N ASP A 53 -3.35 6.67 9.81
CA ASP A 53 -3.15 8.12 9.77
C ASP A 53 -1.73 8.46 9.28
N GLU A 54 -1.50 9.72 8.89
CA GLU A 54 -0.23 10.18 8.32
C GLU A 54 0.98 9.89 9.23
N ARG A 55 0.77 9.90 10.55
CA ARG A 55 1.81 9.65 11.55
C ARG A 55 2.06 8.17 11.81
N SER A 56 1.22 7.29 11.27
CA SER A 56 1.25 5.85 11.54
C SER A 56 1.07 5.51 13.03
N GLU A 57 0.36 6.36 13.76
CA GLU A 57 0.03 6.18 15.18
C GLU A 57 -1.28 5.39 15.35
N LYS A 58 -2.17 5.44 14.35
CA LYS A 58 -3.45 4.73 14.34
C LYS A 58 -3.60 3.89 13.09
N VAL A 59 -3.75 2.57 13.28
CA VAL A 59 -4.20 1.66 12.22
C VAL A 59 -5.69 1.86 11.99
N LEU A 60 -6.06 2.14 10.74
CA LEU A 60 -7.43 2.35 10.27
C LEU A 60 -7.99 1.10 9.59
N ASP A 61 -7.13 0.37 8.89
CA ASP A 61 -7.47 -0.87 8.20
C ASP A 61 -6.21 -1.73 7.98
N ALA A 62 -6.39 -3.02 7.70
CA ALA A 62 -5.33 -3.98 7.49
C ALA A 62 -5.66 -4.91 6.32
N LEU A 63 -4.69 -5.16 5.44
CA LEU A 63 -4.85 -6.01 4.26
C LEU A 63 -3.80 -7.12 4.31
N HIS A 64 -4.24 -8.38 4.29
CA HIS A 64 -3.37 -9.54 4.21
C HIS A 64 -2.86 -9.75 2.79
N LEU A 65 -1.55 -9.86 2.62
CA LEU A 65 -0.90 -9.95 1.31
C LEU A 65 -0.46 -11.36 0.96
N TYR A 66 0.15 -12.07 1.91
CA TYR A 66 0.69 -13.41 1.74
C TYR A 66 1.02 -14.05 3.09
N ASP A 67 1.06 -15.37 3.13
CA ASP A 67 1.68 -16.16 4.19
C ASP A 67 3.09 -16.63 3.79
N VAL A 68 3.91 -17.02 4.78
CA VAL A 68 5.30 -17.48 4.57
C VAL A 68 5.40 -18.70 3.66
N ASN A 69 4.33 -19.48 3.56
CA ASN A 69 4.24 -20.68 2.73
C ASN A 69 3.74 -20.39 1.31
N ASP A 70 3.32 -19.15 1.01
CA ASP A 70 2.88 -18.79 -0.35
C ASP A 70 4.08 -18.75 -1.30
N ASP A 71 4.01 -19.53 -2.38
CA ASP A 71 5.07 -19.58 -3.39
C ASP A 71 5.31 -18.22 -4.07
N ALA A 72 4.24 -17.44 -4.20
CA ALA A 72 4.23 -16.14 -4.85
C ALA A 72 4.70 -14.98 -3.95
N ARG A 73 5.06 -15.23 -2.69
CA ARG A 73 5.48 -14.15 -1.78
C ARG A 73 6.80 -13.48 -2.20
N PRO A 74 7.08 -12.26 -1.72
CA PRO A 74 8.41 -11.65 -1.81
C PRO A 74 9.50 -12.47 -1.10
N ARG A 75 10.70 -12.47 -1.67
CA ARG A 75 11.91 -13.09 -1.12
C ARG A 75 12.98 -12.02 -0.87
N SER A 76 13.85 -12.25 0.11
CA SER A 76 14.90 -11.28 0.46
C SER A 76 15.69 -10.85 -0.77
N GLY A 77 15.78 -9.54 -0.99
CA GLY A 77 16.43 -8.94 -2.16
C GLY A 77 15.49 -8.59 -3.32
N ASP A 78 14.26 -9.10 -3.33
CA ASP A 78 13.23 -8.68 -4.29
C ASP A 78 12.90 -7.19 -4.14
N GLN A 79 12.39 -6.61 -5.22
CA GLN A 79 11.97 -5.21 -5.25
C GLN A 79 10.44 -5.11 -5.31
N LEU A 80 9.86 -4.42 -4.32
CA LEU A 80 8.46 -4.00 -4.31
C LEU A 80 8.39 -2.49 -4.53
N PHE A 81 7.18 -2.00 -4.83
CA PHE A 81 6.91 -0.58 -4.89
C PHE A 81 5.64 -0.27 -4.12
N ILE A 82 5.71 0.75 -3.28
CA ILE A 82 4.49 1.45 -2.85
C ILE A 82 4.26 2.56 -3.87
N ILE A 83 3.12 2.50 -4.55
CA ILE A 83 2.73 3.45 -5.59
C ILE A 83 1.63 4.33 -5.05
N TRP A 84 1.74 5.63 -5.24
CA TRP A 84 0.68 6.61 -4.97
C TRP A 84 0.22 7.25 -6.26
N ASN A 85 -1.08 7.47 -6.41
CA ASN A 85 -1.58 8.25 -7.53
C ASN A 85 -1.19 9.73 -7.37
N PRO A 86 -1.19 10.52 -8.44
CA PRO A 86 -0.79 11.93 -8.39
C PRO A 86 -1.64 12.79 -7.46
N GLU A 87 -2.93 12.46 -7.34
CA GLU A 87 -3.88 13.16 -6.48
C GLU A 87 -3.79 12.75 -5.01
N LEU A 88 -2.96 11.75 -4.67
CA LEU A 88 -2.67 11.33 -3.29
C LEU A 88 -3.88 10.75 -2.56
N GLU A 89 -4.84 10.28 -3.34
CA GLU A 89 -6.11 9.70 -2.90
C GLU A 89 -6.09 8.17 -2.97
N LYS A 90 -5.10 7.59 -3.65
CA LYS A 90 -4.94 6.14 -3.79
C LYS A 90 -3.49 5.71 -3.60
N ALA A 91 -3.32 4.53 -3.00
CA ALA A 91 -2.04 3.86 -2.92
C ALA A 91 -2.17 2.37 -3.26
N GLY A 92 -1.09 1.74 -3.69
CA GLY A 92 -1.03 0.30 -3.90
C GLY A 92 0.36 -0.28 -3.67
N LEU A 93 0.41 -1.55 -3.29
CA LEU A 93 1.66 -2.32 -3.20
C LEU A 93 1.82 -3.17 -4.46
N PHE A 94 2.86 -2.90 -5.23
CA PHE A 94 3.15 -3.53 -6.51
C PHE A 94 4.38 -4.44 -6.42
N TYR A 95 4.27 -5.64 -6.98
CA TYR A 95 5.32 -6.65 -6.98
C TYR A 95 5.13 -7.60 -8.17
N LYS A 96 6.22 -7.93 -8.89
CA LYS A 96 6.20 -8.84 -10.05
C LYS A 96 5.05 -8.58 -11.04
N ASN A 97 4.93 -7.32 -11.48
CA ASN A 97 3.96 -6.88 -12.48
C ASN A 97 2.49 -6.96 -12.05
N LEU A 98 2.20 -7.04 -10.75
CA LEU A 98 0.84 -7.00 -10.24
C LEU A 98 0.74 -6.21 -8.94
N PHE A 99 -0.44 -5.64 -8.70
CA PHE A 99 -0.80 -5.10 -7.39
C PHE A 99 -1.24 -6.25 -6.47
N LEU A 100 -0.64 -6.28 -5.28
CA LEU A 100 -1.02 -7.18 -4.18
C LEU A 100 -2.17 -6.60 -3.35
N ALA A 101 -2.20 -5.28 -3.22
CA ALA A 101 -3.23 -4.53 -2.52
C ALA A 101 -3.36 -3.11 -3.08
N VAL A 102 -4.56 -2.56 -2.99
CA VAL A 102 -4.90 -1.18 -3.38
C VAL A 102 -5.80 -0.58 -2.31
N VAL A 103 -5.56 0.69 -2.00
CA VAL A 103 -6.32 1.50 -1.04
C VAL A 103 -6.78 2.76 -1.75
N ASP A 104 -8.07 3.08 -1.62
CA ASP A 104 -8.68 4.34 -2.05
C ASP A 104 -9.13 5.11 -0.81
N PHE A 105 -8.33 6.10 -0.42
CA PHE A 105 -8.56 6.93 0.77
C PHE A 105 -9.76 7.85 0.60
N LYS A 106 -10.05 8.30 -0.63
CA LYS A 106 -11.17 9.19 -0.94
C LYS A 106 -12.50 8.49 -0.73
N ASN A 107 -12.62 7.26 -1.23
CA ASN A 107 -13.84 6.46 -1.10
C ASN A 107 -13.85 5.58 0.15
N GLN A 108 -12.73 5.49 0.87
CA GLN A 108 -12.53 4.63 2.04
C GLN A 108 -12.84 3.17 1.69
N THR A 109 -12.24 2.70 0.60
CA THR A 109 -12.31 1.32 0.15
C THR A 109 -10.91 0.77 -0.03
N ALA A 110 -10.76 -0.53 0.11
CA ALA A 110 -9.49 -1.21 -0.08
C ALA A 110 -9.74 -2.64 -0.56
N CYS A 111 -8.79 -3.19 -1.31
CA CYS A 111 -8.82 -4.58 -1.72
C CYS A 111 -7.43 -5.20 -1.74
N CYS A 112 -7.35 -6.51 -1.51
CA CYS A 112 -6.14 -7.29 -1.61
C CYS A 112 -6.41 -8.62 -2.30
N ARG A 113 -5.36 -9.27 -2.81
CA ARG A 113 -5.49 -10.53 -3.57
C ARG A 113 -6.07 -11.68 -2.73
N SER A 114 -5.81 -11.68 -1.42
CA SER A 114 -6.38 -12.68 -0.52
C SER A 114 -7.85 -12.41 -0.19
N GLY A 115 -8.31 -11.16 -0.29
CA GLY A 115 -9.62 -10.75 0.23
C GLY A 115 -9.70 -10.72 1.76
N TYR A 116 -8.58 -10.96 2.46
CA TYR A 116 -8.53 -11.06 3.91
C TYR A 116 -7.91 -9.82 4.56
N PRO A 117 -8.39 -9.45 5.76
CA PRO A 117 -9.58 -10.00 6.43
C PRO A 117 -10.87 -9.54 5.73
N PRO A 118 -11.96 -10.33 5.71
CA PRO A 118 -13.15 -10.00 4.91
C PRO A 118 -13.82 -8.69 5.33
N ARG A 119 -13.60 -8.25 6.59
CA ARG A 119 -13.96 -6.93 7.11
C ARG A 119 -13.38 -6.70 8.51
N THR A 120 -12.43 -5.78 8.68
CA THR A 120 -11.92 -5.41 10.02
C THR A 120 -11.86 -3.89 10.20
N GLY A 121 -13.00 -3.25 10.37
CA GLY A 121 -13.01 -1.87 10.85
C GLY A 121 -14.22 -1.04 10.44
N GLU A 122 -14.28 0.16 11.02
CA GLU A 122 -15.25 1.19 10.67
C GLU A 122 -14.78 2.06 9.49
N TRP A 123 -13.48 2.07 9.17
CA TRP A 123 -12.93 2.92 8.13
C TRP A 123 -13.27 2.40 6.73
N CYS A 124 -12.94 1.14 6.42
CA CYS A 124 -13.22 0.57 5.11
C CYS A 124 -14.71 0.25 4.95
N LYS A 125 -15.31 0.81 3.90
CA LYS A 125 -16.75 0.70 3.61
C LYS A 125 -17.11 -0.50 2.74
N SER A 126 -16.13 -1.21 2.20
CA SER A 126 -16.30 -2.38 1.33
C SER A 126 -15.70 -3.65 1.95
N SER A 127 -15.94 -4.81 1.31
CA SER A 127 -15.08 -5.98 1.52
C SER A 127 -13.68 -5.71 0.94
N HIS A 128 -12.71 -6.52 1.35
CA HIS A 128 -11.34 -6.48 0.79
C HIS A 128 -11.16 -7.36 -0.45
N GLU A 129 -12.25 -7.91 -1.01
CA GLU A 129 -12.21 -8.70 -2.23
C GLU A 129 -11.56 -7.92 -3.38
N TRP A 130 -10.67 -8.59 -4.12
CA TRP A 130 -9.93 -7.98 -5.21
C TRP A 130 -10.86 -7.38 -6.27
N ASN A 131 -10.57 -6.15 -6.70
CA ASN A 131 -11.26 -5.47 -7.79
C ASN A 131 -10.24 -4.78 -8.71
N ASP A 132 -10.06 -5.30 -9.93
CA ASP A 132 -9.11 -4.77 -10.91
C ASP A 132 -9.37 -3.29 -11.25
N GLN A 133 -10.62 -2.82 -11.17
CA GLN A 133 -10.93 -1.41 -11.45
C GLN A 133 -10.28 -0.45 -10.45
N MET A 134 -9.88 -0.94 -9.27
CA MET A 134 -9.23 -0.10 -8.26
C MET A 134 -7.82 0.31 -8.65
N THR A 135 -7.13 -0.42 -9.54
CA THR A 135 -5.77 -0.08 -10.00
C THR A 135 -5.73 1.15 -10.91
N ALA A 136 -6.88 1.57 -11.45
CA ALA A 136 -6.99 2.76 -12.28
C ALA A 136 -6.42 4.01 -11.57
N GLY A 137 -5.44 4.64 -12.22
CA GLY A 137 -4.70 5.80 -11.69
C GLY A 137 -3.40 5.46 -10.95
N LEU A 138 -3.06 4.18 -10.80
CA LEU A 138 -1.78 3.71 -10.24
C LEU A 138 -0.83 3.10 -11.28
N GLU A 139 -1.33 2.87 -12.51
CA GLU A 139 -0.60 2.28 -13.64
C GLU A 139 0.09 3.33 -14.52
#